data_AF-A0A9E8N103-F1
#
_entry.id   AF-A0A9E8N103-F1
#
_cell.length_a   1.000
_cell.length_b   1.000
_cell.length_c   1.000
_cell.angle_alpha   90.00
_cell.angle_beta   90.00
_cell.angle_gamma   90.00
#
_symmetry.space_group_name_H-M   'P 1'
#
loop_
_entity.id
_entity.type
_entity.pdbx_description
1 polymer ?
#
loop_
_entity_poly.entity_id
_entity_poly.type
_entity_poly.pdbx_seq_one_letter_code
_entity_poly.pdbx_strand_id
1 'polypeptide(L)'
;MALKGKIDDFGLVEIFQLISQQQRSGVLTIQSSGKKADVIFANGMISKVSPFYLSPKRDPFGDTGVKARLVTEEELQRALEIHNENLKNLEEVFLDINLLNINQIQKINNYLLVETLYDVLQWKSGDYEFNLKEIEHDKRLSTIIATEHILLDILRMIDEEPELYQKIPHFGIVFQKNPLDEKTLAGIDELTFNEKIIYRLVDGIKTTQDIIYQSVLGRYNTLKALHSLLEGHFIKKIATKKEPYLKPPIKKNCWQYVFYGIFPILIVLLMLWLRLLLSPSLSDDIASYKKVFAKTQFQKIKNALNVYFLKTGNYPVSLEDLVYAGLIKKDDLTYPGGVKYGYHLQADGGYRLEDAPL
;
A
#
# COMPACT_ATOMS: atom_id res chain seq x y z
N MET A 1 -24.85 19.05 -19.48
CA MET A 1 -23.73 18.12 -19.17
C MET A 1 -22.58 18.44 -20.11
N ALA A 2 -21.35 18.58 -19.62
CA ALA A 2 -20.21 18.98 -20.46
C ALA A 2 -19.00 18.05 -20.41
N LEU A 3 -18.81 17.30 -19.31
CA LEU A 3 -17.69 16.37 -19.17
C LEU A 3 -18.11 15.21 -18.26
N LYS A 4 -17.75 13.97 -18.60
CA LYS A 4 -17.96 12.79 -17.75
C LYS A 4 -16.88 11.76 -18.05
N GLY A 5 -16.38 11.07 -17.03
CA GLY A 5 -15.35 10.05 -17.22
C GLY A 5 -14.93 9.35 -15.94
N LYS A 6 -13.86 8.57 -16.04
CA LYS A 6 -13.22 7.89 -14.92
C LYS A 6 -12.01 8.67 -14.42
N ILE A 7 -11.82 8.68 -13.11
CA ILE A 7 -10.67 9.33 -12.46
C ILE A 7 -9.36 8.65 -12.88
N ASP A 8 -9.41 7.34 -13.11
CA ASP A 8 -8.26 6.51 -13.49
C ASP A 8 -7.64 6.93 -14.85
N ASP A 9 -8.41 7.58 -15.73
CA ASP A 9 -7.99 7.91 -17.10
C ASP A 9 -7.27 9.27 -17.19
N PHE A 10 -7.74 10.28 -16.45
CA PHE A 10 -7.28 11.68 -16.60
C PHE A 10 -6.80 12.29 -15.27
N GLY A 11 -7.05 11.66 -14.12
CA GLY A 11 -6.73 12.22 -12.80
C GLY A 11 -7.52 13.49 -12.45
N LEU A 12 -7.71 13.76 -11.17
CA LEU A 12 -8.52 14.91 -10.73
C LEU A 12 -7.82 16.26 -10.92
N VAL A 13 -6.50 16.30 -10.83
CA VAL A 13 -5.73 17.54 -11.03
C VAL A 13 -5.95 18.10 -12.45
N GLU A 14 -5.86 17.25 -13.47
CA GLU A 14 -6.03 17.67 -14.86
C GLU A 14 -7.47 18.10 -15.15
N ILE A 15 -8.47 17.44 -14.55
CA ILE A 15 -9.89 17.83 -14.67
C ILE A 15 -10.11 19.24 -14.11
N PHE A 16 -9.56 19.53 -12.93
CA PHE A 16 -9.68 20.84 -12.31
C PHE A 16 -9.00 21.92 -13.15
N GLN A 17 -7.80 21.64 -13.66
CA GLN A 17 -7.06 22.54 -14.54
C GLN A 17 -7.84 22.80 -15.84
N LEU A 18 -8.44 21.77 -16.46
CA LEU A 18 -9.23 21.91 -17.68
C LEU A 18 -10.43 22.83 -17.47
N ILE A 19 -11.17 22.66 -16.37
CA ILE A 19 -12.32 23.51 -16.04
C ILE A 19 -11.87 24.97 -15.81
N SER A 20 -10.73 25.16 -15.13
CA SER A 20 -10.15 26.47 -14.86
C SER A 20 -9.73 27.20 -16.15
N GLN A 21 -8.95 26.52 -17.00
CA GLN A 21 -8.46 27.06 -18.28
C GLN A 21 -9.59 27.43 -19.24
N GLN A 22 -10.66 26.63 -19.27
CA GLN A 22 -11.84 26.92 -20.08
C GLN A 22 -12.81 27.92 -19.43
N GLN A 23 -12.49 28.42 -18.24
CA GLN A 23 -13.29 29.37 -17.46
C GLN A 23 -14.76 28.95 -17.33
N ARG A 24 -15.01 27.65 -17.18
CA ARG A 24 -16.39 27.12 -17.12
C ARG A 24 -16.97 27.27 -15.73
N SER A 25 -18.25 27.64 -15.67
CA SER A 25 -19.06 27.62 -14.44
C SER A 25 -19.92 26.35 -14.40
N GLY A 26 -20.04 25.75 -13.22
CA GLY A 26 -20.81 24.53 -13.06
C GLY A 26 -20.45 23.76 -11.79
N VAL A 27 -20.95 22.53 -11.72
CA VAL A 27 -20.72 21.62 -10.60
C VAL A 27 -19.98 20.39 -11.09
N LEU A 28 -18.81 20.14 -10.50
CA LEU A 28 -18.05 18.90 -10.67
C LEU A 28 -18.44 17.93 -9.55
N THR A 29 -19.22 16.92 -9.89
CA THR A 29 -19.53 15.81 -9.00
C THR A 29 -18.47 14.73 -9.12
N ILE A 30 -17.93 14.29 -7.99
CA ILE A 30 -16.86 13.30 -7.91
C ILE A 30 -17.33 12.19 -6.98
N GLN A 31 -17.18 10.94 -7.41
CA GLN A 31 -17.56 9.77 -6.64
C GLN A 31 -16.42 8.75 -6.60
N SER A 32 -16.02 8.33 -5.41
CA SER A 32 -15.01 7.29 -5.22
C SER A 32 -15.31 6.44 -3.99
N SER A 33 -15.30 5.11 -4.13
CA SER A 33 -15.42 4.18 -3.00
C SER A 33 -16.61 4.47 -2.06
N GLY A 34 -17.77 4.82 -2.62
CA GLY A 34 -18.98 5.19 -1.85
C GLY A 34 -18.97 6.60 -1.24
N LYS A 35 -17.90 7.37 -1.42
CA LYS A 35 -17.81 8.79 -1.07
C LYS A 35 -18.23 9.64 -2.26
N LYS A 36 -18.98 10.71 -2.00
CA LYS A 36 -19.37 11.71 -2.99
C LYS A 36 -18.98 13.10 -2.51
N ALA A 37 -18.43 13.91 -3.41
CA ALA A 37 -18.17 15.32 -3.19
C ALA A 37 -18.56 16.11 -4.45
N ASP A 38 -19.19 17.27 -4.25
CA ASP A 38 -19.41 18.24 -5.33
C ASP A 38 -18.46 19.43 -5.14
N VAL A 39 -17.84 19.89 -6.22
CA VAL A 39 -17.00 21.09 -6.26
C VAL A 39 -17.62 22.08 -7.23
N ILE A 40 -17.94 23.27 -6.74
CA ILE A 40 -18.68 24.29 -7.48
C ILE A 40 -17.69 25.29 -8.05
N PHE A 41 -17.72 25.44 -9.37
CA PHE A 41 -16.88 26.35 -10.12
C PHE A 41 -17.67 27.56 -10.62
N ALA A 42 -17.10 28.75 -10.46
CA ALA A 42 -17.60 30.00 -11.02
C ALA A 42 -16.47 30.65 -11.83
N ASN A 43 -16.68 30.77 -13.14
CA ASN A 43 -15.71 31.30 -14.11
C ASN A 43 -14.34 30.60 -14.04
N GLY A 44 -14.35 29.27 -13.95
CA GLY A 44 -13.13 28.45 -13.80
C GLY A 44 -12.50 28.43 -12.41
N MET A 45 -12.97 29.25 -11.48
CA MET A 45 -12.45 29.31 -10.11
C MET A 45 -13.34 28.53 -9.14
N ILE A 46 -12.77 28.02 -8.04
CA ILE A 46 -13.53 27.24 -7.06
C ILE A 46 -14.22 28.19 -6.10
N SER A 47 -15.53 28.01 -5.94
CA SER A 47 -16.38 28.88 -5.14
C SER A 47 -16.85 28.22 -3.84
N LYS A 48 -17.19 26.93 -3.90
CA LYS A 48 -17.74 26.16 -2.78
C LYS A 48 -17.54 24.67 -3.01
N VAL A 49 -17.62 23.89 -1.95
CA VAL A 49 -17.63 22.42 -1.99
C VAL A 49 -18.81 21.88 -1.19
N SER A 50 -19.26 20.68 -1.52
CA SER A 50 -20.26 19.92 -0.75
C SER A 50 -19.75 18.50 -0.54
N PRO A 51 -18.98 18.24 0.54
CA PRO A 51 -18.40 16.94 0.83
C PRO A 51 -19.39 16.03 1.56
N PHE A 52 -20.32 15.42 0.84
CA PHE A 52 -21.34 14.53 1.42
C PHE A 52 -20.77 13.37 2.26
N TYR A 53 -19.52 12.97 1.99
CA TYR A 53 -18.85 11.91 2.75
C TYR A 53 -18.40 12.31 4.16
N LEU A 54 -18.21 13.61 4.45
CA LEU A 54 -17.83 14.07 5.80
C LEU A 54 -19.00 13.93 6.78
N SER A 55 -20.22 14.14 6.28
CA SER A 55 -21.45 14.17 7.07
C SER A 55 -22.57 13.44 6.32
N PRO A 56 -22.55 12.09 6.22
CA PRO A 56 -23.52 11.37 5.38
C PRO A 56 -25.00 11.54 5.80
N LYS A 57 -25.24 11.95 7.04
CA LYS A 57 -26.58 12.04 7.65
C LYS A 57 -27.14 13.47 7.71
N ARG A 58 -26.34 14.50 7.44
CA ARG A 58 -26.73 15.90 7.61
C ARG A 58 -25.85 16.84 6.80
N ASP A 59 -26.23 18.10 6.70
CA ASP A 59 -25.46 19.10 5.98
C ASP A 59 -24.02 19.26 6.54
N PRO A 60 -22.96 19.19 5.70
CA PRO A 60 -21.57 19.30 6.15
C PRO A 60 -21.19 20.65 6.78
N PHE A 61 -21.80 21.76 6.33
CA PHE A 61 -21.57 23.08 6.92
C PHE A 61 -22.14 23.14 8.34
N GLY A 62 -23.39 22.70 8.50
CA GLY A 62 -24.03 22.62 9.81
C GLY A 62 -23.30 21.71 10.79
N ASP A 63 -22.94 20.49 10.35
CA ASP A 63 -22.18 19.54 11.17
C ASP A 63 -20.81 20.09 11.62
N THR A 64 -20.13 20.81 10.72
CA THR A 64 -18.85 21.45 11.04
C THR A 64 -19.04 22.56 12.08
N GLY A 65 -20.10 23.36 11.97
CA GLY A 65 -20.44 24.38 12.96
C GLY A 65 -20.62 23.80 14.37
N VAL A 66 -21.31 22.65 14.48
CA VAL A 66 -21.50 21.94 15.76
C VAL A 66 -20.17 21.39 16.29
N LYS A 67 -19.40 20.70 15.44
CA LYS A 67 -18.09 20.13 15.83
C LYS A 67 -17.11 21.22 16.28
N ALA A 68 -17.15 22.39 15.66
CA ALA A 68 -16.37 23.56 16.03
C ALA A 68 -16.88 24.27 17.30
N ARG A 69 -18.01 23.83 17.87
CA ARG A 69 -18.71 24.45 19.00
C ARG A 69 -19.11 25.90 18.74
N LEU A 70 -19.36 26.23 17.47
CA LEU A 70 -19.84 27.54 17.06
C LEU A 70 -21.38 27.63 17.12
N VAL A 71 -22.04 26.48 16.99
CA VAL A 71 -23.48 26.31 17.20
C VAL A 71 -23.75 25.04 18.00
N THR A 72 -24.91 24.99 18.64
CA THR A 72 -25.43 23.81 19.35
C THR A 72 -26.22 22.90 18.40
N GLU A 73 -26.50 21.67 18.84
CA GLU A 73 -27.33 20.74 18.05
C GLU A 73 -28.77 21.24 17.92
N GLU A 74 -29.30 21.86 18.97
CA GLU A 74 -30.63 22.44 18.98
C GLU A 74 -30.76 23.60 17.99
N GLU A 75 -29.73 24.45 17.90
CA GLU A 75 -29.66 25.55 16.93
C GLU A 75 -29.54 25.05 15.49
N LEU A 76 -28.71 24.03 15.26
CA LEU A 76 -28.61 23.39 13.94
C LEU A 76 -29.95 22.81 13.50
N GLN A 77 -30.65 22.09 14.40
CA GLN A 77 -31.94 21.50 14.09
C GLN A 77 -32.97 22.57 13.71
N ARG A 78 -33.03 23.68 14.47
CA ARG A 78 -33.90 24.82 14.14
C ARG A 78 -33.56 25.44 12.79
N ALA A 79 -32.28 25.61 12.47
CA ALA A 79 -31.86 26.15 11.19
C ALA A 79 -32.19 25.21 10.02
N LEU A 80 -32.09 23.89 10.22
CA LEU A 80 -32.48 22.90 9.21
C LEU A 80 -33.98 22.90 8.93
N GLU A 81 -34.82 23.12 9.94
CA GLU A 81 -36.27 23.28 9.77
C GLU A 81 -36.58 24.49 8.86
N ILE A 82 -35.98 25.65 9.17
CA ILE A 82 -36.15 26.88 8.36
C ILE A 82 -35.59 26.70 6.94
N HIS A 83 -34.47 25.99 6.80
CA HIS A 83 -33.85 25.66 5.51
C HIS A 83 -34.79 24.82 4.63
N ASN A 84 -35.40 23.78 5.20
CA ASN A 84 -36.31 22.89 4.47
C ASN A 84 -37.60 23.59 4.05
N GLU A 85 -38.10 24.55 4.85
CA GLU A 85 -39.31 25.31 4.52
C GLU A 85 -39.07 26.37 3.43
N ASN A 86 -37.93 27.06 3.47
CA ASN A 86 -37.68 28.23 2.63
C ASN A 86 -36.78 27.97 1.40
N LEU A 87 -36.22 26.76 1.26
CA LEU A 87 -35.28 26.37 0.19
C LEU A 87 -34.05 27.30 0.05
N LYS A 88 -33.75 28.10 1.08
CA LYS A 88 -32.58 28.99 1.15
C LYS A 88 -31.31 28.19 1.46
N ASN A 89 -30.14 28.72 1.15
CA ASN A 89 -28.89 28.09 1.58
C ASN A 89 -28.76 28.09 3.12
N LEU A 90 -28.23 27.00 3.69
CA LEU A 90 -28.11 26.87 5.15
C LEU A 90 -27.24 27.98 5.76
N GLU A 91 -26.19 28.42 5.06
CA GLU A 91 -25.34 29.53 5.51
C GLU A 91 -26.11 30.85 5.61
N GLU A 92 -27.03 31.10 4.67
CA GLU A 92 -27.88 32.29 4.68
C GLU A 92 -28.87 32.22 5.85
N VAL A 93 -29.45 31.04 6.10
CA VAL A 93 -30.31 30.84 7.27
C VAL A 93 -29.54 31.13 8.55
N PHE A 94 -28.33 30.59 8.71
CA PHE A 94 -27.48 30.85 9.89
C PHE A 94 -27.17 32.33 10.08
N LEU A 95 -27.01 33.09 8.99
CA LEU A 95 -26.81 34.53 9.03
C LEU A 95 -28.11 35.27 9.40
N ASP A 96 -29.24 34.92 8.77
CA ASP A 96 -30.55 35.56 8.97
C ASP A 96 -31.03 35.44 10.43
N ILE A 97 -30.83 34.28 11.06
CA ILE A 97 -31.18 34.05 12.48
C ILE A 97 -30.03 34.37 13.45
N ASN A 98 -28.97 35.04 12.99
CA ASN A 98 -27.81 35.47 13.78
C ASN A 98 -27.09 34.35 14.57
N LEU A 99 -27.10 33.12 14.06
CA LEU A 99 -26.32 32.02 14.66
C LEU A 99 -24.83 32.19 14.38
N LEU A 100 -24.47 32.61 13.17
CA LEU A 100 -23.08 32.85 12.79
C LEU A 100 -22.94 34.17 12.02
N ASN A 101 -21.84 34.87 12.27
CA ASN A 101 -21.46 36.03 11.46
C ASN A 101 -20.73 35.61 10.18
N ILE A 102 -20.63 36.56 9.24
CA ILE A 102 -19.96 36.42 7.94
C ILE A 102 -18.55 35.80 8.07
N ASN A 103 -17.73 36.27 9.02
CA ASN A 103 -16.38 35.76 9.20
C ASN A 103 -16.35 34.30 9.66
N GLN A 104 -17.29 33.88 10.52
CA GLN A 104 -17.39 32.49 10.97
C GLN A 104 -17.85 31.58 9.82
N ILE A 105 -18.83 32.03 9.03
CA ILE A 105 -19.32 31.31 7.85
C ILE A 105 -18.19 31.11 6.84
N GLN A 106 -17.46 32.18 6.51
CA GLN A 106 -16.32 32.11 5.59
C GLN A 106 -15.22 31.16 6.09
N LYS A 107 -14.93 31.16 7.40
CA LYS A 107 -13.96 30.22 7.99
C LYS A 107 -14.39 28.77 7.83
N ILE A 108 -15.66 28.44 8.13
CA ILE A 108 -16.19 27.08 7.97
C ILE A 108 -16.15 26.67 6.49
N ASN A 109 -16.56 27.55 5.58
CA ASN A 109 -16.53 27.26 4.15
C ASN A 109 -15.11 27.06 3.63
N ASN A 110 -14.15 27.87 4.05
CA ASN A 110 -12.74 27.69 3.69
C ASN A 110 -12.17 26.39 4.27
N TYR A 111 -12.52 26.05 5.52
CA TYR A 111 -12.15 24.77 6.12
C TYR A 111 -12.70 23.60 5.29
N LEU A 112 -13.99 23.60 4.97
CA LEU A 112 -14.60 22.55 4.15
C LEU A 112 -13.94 22.46 2.77
N LEU A 113 -13.67 23.59 2.14
CA LEU A 113 -12.99 23.66 0.84
C LEU A 113 -11.64 22.97 0.88
N VAL A 114 -10.75 23.41 1.79
CA VAL A 114 -9.40 22.86 1.92
C VAL A 114 -9.45 21.36 2.25
N GLU A 115 -10.27 20.95 3.23
CA GLU A 115 -10.41 19.55 3.63
C GLU A 115 -10.95 18.66 2.51
N THR A 116 -11.92 19.17 1.73
CA THR A 116 -12.51 18.43 0.63
C THR A 116 -11.51 18.24 -0.50
N LEU A 117 -10.83 19.32 -0.92
CA LEU A 117 -9.82 19.23 -1.97
C LEU A 117 -8.67 18.32 -1.56
N TYR A 118 -8.26 18.40 -0.29
CA TYR A 118 -7.24 17.53 0.28
C TYR A 118 -7.58 16.04 0.14
N ASP A 119 -8.81 15.64 0.47
CA ASP A 119 -9.23 14.25 0.32
C ASP A 119 -9.45 13.86 -1.14
N VAL A 120 -10.15 14.70 -1.90
CA VAL A 120 -10.57 14.44 -3.28
C VAL A 120 -9.35 14.23 -4.18
N LEU A 121 -8.32 15.08 -4.08
CA LEU A 121 -7.11 14.95 -4.92
C LEU A 121 -6.31 13.67 -4.65
N GLN A 122 -6.57 12.98 -3.53
CA GLN A 122 -5.96 11.68 -3.23
C GLN A 122 -6.75 10.50 -3.79
N TRP A 123 -7.98 10.70 -4.27
CA TRP A 123 -8.78 9.63 -4.87
C TRP A 123 -8.15 9.19 -6.20
N LYS A 124 -7.70 7.94 -6.26
CA LYS A 124 -7.02 7.37 -7.44
C LYS A 124 -7.95 6.75 -8.46
N SER A 125 -9.18 6.44 -8.06
CA SER A 125 -10.17 5.75 -8.88
C SER A 125 -11.57 6.26 -8.60
N GLY A 126 -12.47 6.16 -9.58
CA GLY A 126 -13.86 6.56 -9.42
C GLY A 126 -14.41 7.26 -10.65
N ASP A 127 -15.52 7.96 -10.48
CA ASP A 127 -16.26 8.62 -11.54
C ASP A 127 -16.33 10.11 -11.28
N TYR A 128 -16.28 10.91 -12.35
CA TYR A 128 -16.52 12.34 -12.28
C TYR A 128 -17.53 12.75 -13.34
N GLU A 129 -18.29 13.81 -13.04
CA GLU A 129 -19.25 14.41 -13.95
C GLU A 129 -19.30 15.92 -13.73
N PHE A 130 -19.09 16.69 -14.80
CA PHE A 130 -19.18 18.15 -14.77
C PHE A 130 -20.45 18.62 -15.50
N ASN A 131 -21.29 19.31 -14.73
CA ASN A 131 -22.54 19.88 -15.19
C ASN A 131 -22.44 21.40 -15.24
N LEU A 132 -22.48 21.94 -16.47
CA LEU A 132 -22.57 23.39 -16.68
C LEU A 132 -23.83 23.93 -16.02
N LYS A 133 -23.63 24.95 -15.19
CA LYS A 133 -24.69 25.65 -14.49
C LYS A 133 -24.25 27.08 -14.29
N GLU A 134 -25.18 28.02 -14.39
CA GLU A 134 -24.93 29.39 -13.94
C GLU A 134 -24.82 29.38 -12.42
N ILE A 135 -23.68 29.85 -11.93
CA ILE A 135 -23.37 29.88 -10.50
C ILE A 135 -23.32 31.33 -10.07
N GLU A 136 -24.35 31.75 -9.33
CA GLU A 136 -24.31 32.99 -8.58
C GLU A 136 -23.49 32.77 -7.31
N HIS A 137 -22.43 33.56 -7.15
CA HIS A 137 -21.56 33.47 -5.99
C HIS A 137 -21.81 34.63 -5.03
N ASP A 138 -22.29 34.31 -3.82
CA ASP A 138 -22.37 35.28 -2.72
C ASP A 138 -21.02 35.40 -2.02
N LYS A 139 -20.31 36.51 -2.31
CA LYS A 139 -19.00 36.86 -1.72
C LYS A 139 -19.05 37.02 -0.20
N ARG A 140 -20.22 37.22 0.39
CA ARG A 140 -20.37 37.30 1.85
C ARG A 140 -20.16 35.91 2.46
N LEU A 141 -20.60 34.84 1.80
CA LEU A 141 -20.65 33.51 2.41
C LEU A 141 -19.39 32.69 2.13
N SER A 142 -18.79 32.82 0.95
CA SER A 142 -17.52 32.14 0.64
C SER A 142 -16.59 33.01 -0.21
N THR A 143 -15.33 32.61 -0.30
CA THR A 143 -14.33 33.27 -1.16
C THR A 143 -14.15 32.45 -2.43
N ILE A 144 -14.03 33.12 -3.58
CA ILE A 144 -13.60 32.48 -4.82
C ILE A 144 -12.08 32.31 -4.79
N ILE A 145 -11.61 31.09 -5.03
CA ILE A 145 -10.19 30.75 -5.03
C ILE A 145 -9.77 30.30 -6.42
N ALA A 146 -8.68 30.89 -6.91
CA ALA A 146 -8.07 30.47 -8.17
C ALA A 146 -7.57 29.02 -8.04
N THR A 147 -7.99 28.19 -8.99
CA THR A 147 -7.81 26.74 -8.95
C THR A 147 -6.33 26.35 -8.89
N GLU A 148 -5.48 27.02 -9.65
CA GLU A 148 -4.05 26.70 -9.76
C GLU A 148 -3.32 26.87 -8.43
N HIS A 149 -3.58 27.99 -7.74
CA HIS A 149 -2.93 28.32 -6.47
C HIS A 149 -3.30 27.32 -5.38
N ILE A 150 -4.61 27.02 -5.23
CA ILE A 150 -5.05 26.08 -4.21
C ILE A 150 -4.60 24.65 -4.52
N LEU A 151 -4.59 24.23 -5.79
CA LEU A 151 -4.09 22.90 -6.16
C LEU A 151 -2.62 22.74 -5.78
N LEU A 152 -1.76 23.70 -6.09
CA LEU A 152 -0.33 23.65 -5.75
C LEU A 152 -0.13 23.59 -4.23
N ASP A 153 -0.88 24.40 -3.48
CA ASP A 153 -0.82 24.37 -2.03
C ASP A 153 -1.26 23.02 -1.47
N ILE A 154 -2.38 22.46 -1.91
CA ILE A 154 -2.88 21.17 -1.42
C ILE A 154 -1.94 20.01 -1.81
N LEU A 155 -1.38 20.01 -3.02
CA LEU A 155 -0.41 18.99 -3.43
C LEU A 155 0.84 19.02 -2.53
N ARG A 156 1.36 20.21 -2.23
CA ARG A 156 2.44 20.38 -1.24
C ARG A 156 2.03 19.85 0.14
N MET A 157 0.80 20.13 0.60
CA MET A 157 0.31 19.60 1.87
C MET A 157 0.27 18.08 1.91
N ILE A 158 -0.11 17.43 0.79
CA ILE A 158 -0.13 15.97 0.66
C ILE A 158 1.29 15.42 0.71
N ASP A 159 2.24 16.06 0.05
CA ASP A 159 3.65 15.63 0.03
C ASP A 159 4.35 15.80 1.38
N GLU A 160 4.02 16.85 2.15
CA GLU A 160 4.57 17.11 3.49
C GLU A 160 3.88 16.28 4.61
N GLU A 161 2.67 15.74 4.36
CA GLU A 161 1.88 15.00 5.37
C GLU A 161 2.63 13.83 6.04
N PRO A 162 3.41 12.99 5.32
CA PRO A 162 4.13 11.87 5.93
C PRO A 162 5.06 12.28 7.07
N GLU A 163 5.68 13.46 6.99
CA GLU A 163 6.57 13.98 8.04
C GLU A 163 5.76 14.34 9.30
N LEU A 164 4.60 14.97 9.13
CA LEU A 164 3.70 15.32 10.24
C LEU A 164 3.19 14.07 10.97
N TYR A 165 2.85 13.01 10.23
CA TYR A 165 2.38 11.75 10.83
C TYR A 165 3.47 10.98 11.60
N GLN A 166 4.77 11.19 11.31
CA GLN A 166 5.83 10.57 12.10
C GLN A 166 5.79 11.06 13.56
N LYS A 167 5.45 12.33 13.79
CA LYS A 167 5.30 12.88 15.14
C LYS A 167 3.89 12.69 15.67
N ILE A 168 2.86 12.86 14.86
CA ILE A 168 1.45 12.83 15.29
C ILE A 168 0.70 11.75 14.50
N PRO A 169 0.89 10.45 14.83
CA PRO A 169 0.42 9.34 13.99
C PRO A 169 -1.10 9.15 13.95
N HIS A 170 -1.84 9.74 14.89
CA HIS A 170 -3.31 9.69 14.94
C HIS A 170 -3.87 10.90 15.69
N PHE A 171 -5.15 11.22 15.48
CA PHE A 171 -5.75 12.44 16.05
C PHE A 171 -6.31 12.27 17.47
N GLY A 172 -6.15 11.09 18.08
CA GLY A 172 -6.48 10.85 19.50
C GLY A 172 -5.42 11.32 20.52
N ILE A 173 -4.35 11.98 20.07
CA ILE A 173 -3.27 12.47 20.96
C ILE A 173 -3.75 13.71 21.70
N VAL A 174 -3.44 13.79 22.99
CA VAL A 174 -3.70 14.96 23.83
C VAL A 174 -2.37 15.64 24.14
N PHE A 175 -2.36 16.96 23.99
CA PHE A 175 -1.22 17.83 24.28
C PHE A 175 -1.47 18.66 25.53
N GLN A 176 -0.41 18.96 26.27
CA GLN A 176 -0.43 19.87 27.40
C GLN A 176 0.62 20.96 27.20
N LYS A 177 0.29 22.20 27.63
CA LYS A 177 1.26 23.30 27.67
C LYS A 177 2.37 22.98 28.66
N ASN A 178 3.60 23.32 28.29
CA ASN A 178 4.70 23.29 29.24
C ASN A 178 4.61 24.46 30.22
N PRO A 179 5.21 24.35 31.43
CA PRO A 179 5.31 25.47 32.35
C PRO A 179 5.96 26.66 31.66
N LEU A 180 5.42 27.86 31.89
CA LEU A 180 5.95 29.10 31.31
C LEU A 180 7.25 29.47 32.05
N ASP A 181 8.39 29.22 31.42
CA ASP A 181 9.68 29.82 31.77
C ASP A 181 9.91 31.11 30.97
N GLU A 182 10.85 31.94 31.43
CA GLU A 182 11.15 33.27 30.87
C GLU A 182 11.50 33.19 29.37
N LYS A 183 12.12 32.09 28.93
CA LYS A 183 12.44 31.81 27.53
C LYS A 183 11.21 31.44 26.69
N THR A 184 10.27 30.68 27.25
CA THR A 184 9.02 30.31 26.57
C THR A 184 8.08 31.52 26.43
N LEU A 185 8.07 32.42 27.41
CA LEU A 185 7.27 33.65 27.33
C LEU A 185 7.69 34.55 26.16
N ALA A 186 9.00 34.76 25.96
CA ALA A 186 9.50 35.54 24.82
C ALA A 186 9.18 34.86 23.47
N GLY A 187 9.27 33.53 23.40
CA GLY A 187 8.98 32.77 22.19
C GLY A 187 7.50 32.75 21.78
N ILE A 188 6.56 32.99 22.71
CA ILE A 188 5.12 33.01 22.41
C ILE A 188 4.76 34.18 21.48
N ASP A 189 5.43 35.32 21.63
CA ASP A 189 5.15 36.51 20.81
C ASP A 189 5.61 36.32 19.36
N GLU A 190 6.64 35.50 19.14
CA GLU A 190 7.17 35.15 17.81
C GLU A 190 6.32 34.10 17.07
N LEU A 191 5.40 33.42 17.77
CA LEU A 191 4.53 32.41 17.14
C LEU A 191 3.68 33.03 16.02
N THR A 192 3.52 32.25 14.95
CA THR A 192 2.62 32.57 13.85
C THR A 192 1.16 32.62 14.34
N PHE A 193 0.29 33.23 13.53
CA PHE A 193 -1.13 33.34 13.85
C PHE A 193 -1.80 31.97 14.10
N ASN A 194 -1.49 30.97 13.26
CA ASN A 194 -2.03 29.61 13.41
C ASN A 194 -1.53 28.93 14.69
N GLU A 195 -0.24 29.06 15.00
CA GLU A 195 0.35 28.50 16.23
C GLU A 195 -0.27 29.12 17.48
N LYS A 196 -0.49 30.44 17.50
CA LYS A 196 -1.16 31.12 18.63
C LYS A 196 -2.58 30.60 18.87
N ILE A 197 -3.36 30.36 17.80
CA ILE A 197 -4.70 29.78 17.90
C ILE A 197 -4.62 28.37 18.49
N ILE A 198 -3.77 27.51 17.92
CA ILE A 198 -3.63 26.12 18.37
C ILE A 198 -3.13 26.07 19.82
N TYR A 199 -2.11 26.85 20.16
CA TYR A 199 -1.58 26.94 21.51
C TYR A 199 -2.67 27.32 22.52
N ARG A 200 -3.54 28.28 22.21
CA ARG A 200 -4.69 28.63 23.08
C ARG A 200 -5.62 27.45 23.33
N LEU A 201 -5.86 26.60 22.33
CA LEU A 201 -6.78 25.47 22.43
C LEU A 201 -6.21 24.28 23.23
N VAL A 202 -4.88 24.14 23.27
CA VAL A 202 -4.19 23.10 24.04
C VAL A 202 -4.41 23.31 25.55
N ASP A 203 -5.00 22.31 26.20
CA ASP A 203 -5.40 22.36 27.61
C ASP A 203 -5.10 21.09 28.42
N GLY A 204 -4.54 20.05 27.79
CA GLY A 204 -4.31 18.76 28.44
C GLY A 204 -5.53 17.83 28.47
N ILE A 205 -6.64 18.19 27.81
CA ILE A 205 -7.87 17.39 27.76
C ILE A 205 -8.29 17.14 26.30
N LYS A 206 -8.28 18.18 25.47
CA LYS A 206 -8.69 18.10 24.06
C LYS A 206 -7.74 17.22 23.26
N THR A 207 -8.33 16.33 22.45
CA THR A 207 -7.57 15.55 21.47
C THR A 207 -7.17 16.42 20.28
N THR A 208 -6.20 15.97 19.48
CA THR A 208 -5.87 16.61 18.20
C THR A 208 -7.12 16.78 17.33
N GLN A 209 -8.03 15.80 17.33
CA GLN A 209 -9.29 15.87 16.58
C GLN A 209 -10.18 17.04 17.05
N ASP A 210 -10.31 17.22 18.36
CA ASP A 210 -11.07 18.33 18.94
C ASP A 210 -10.44 19.69 18.58
N ILE A 211 -9.11 19.75 18.58
CA ILE A 211 -8.35 20.95 18.21
C ILE A 211 -8.52 21.27 16.71
N ILE A 212 -8.52 20.25 15.83
CA ILE A 212 -8.77 20.44 14.40
C ILE A 212 -10.16 21.06 14.18
N TYR A 213 -11.19 20.51 14.83
CA TYR A 213 -12.55 21.03 14.69
C TYR A 213 -12.73 22.42 15.28
N GLN A 214 -12.23 22.68 16.49
CA GLN A 214 -12.41 23.98 17.16
C GLN A 214 -11.55 25.10 16.57
N SER A 215 -10.40 24.78 15.96
CA SER A 215 -9.56 25.79 15.32
C SER A 215 -10.10 26.24 13.97
N VAL A 216 -10.82 25.37 13.26
CA VAL A 216 -11.31 25.61 11.89
C VAL A 216 -10.16 25.96 10.93
N LEU A 217 -8.93 25.50 11.22
CA LEU A 217 -7.74 25.74 10.40
C LEU A 217 -7.48 24.63 9.36
N GLY A 218 -8.13 23.47 9.52
CA GLY A 218 -7.87 22.27 8.73
C GLY A 218 -6.84 21.35 9.38
N ARG A 219 -6.84 20.08 8.99
CA ARG A 219 -5.98 19.03 9.54
C ARG A 219 -4.51 19.37 9.37
N TYR A 220 -4.11 19.73 8.15
CA TYR A 220 -2.70 19.98 7.83
C TYR A 220 -2.14 21.17 8.61
N ASN A 221 -2.83 22.32 8.59
CA ASN A 221 -2.38 23.52 9.31
C ASN A 221 -2.33 23.30 10.83
N THR A 222 -3.30 22.55 11.37
CA THR A 222 -3.33 22.19 12.80
C THR A 222 -2.15 21.29 13.16
N LEU A 223 -1.89 20.24 12.37
CA LEU A 223 -0.77 19.33 12.60
C LEU A 223 0.57 20.04 12.47
N LYS A 224 0.74 20.92 11.47
CA LYS A 224 1.94 21.73 11.29
C LYS A 224 2.19 22.66 12.48
N ALA A 225 1.15 23.34 12.96
CA ALA A 225 1.25 24.19 14.15
C ALA A 225 1.58 23.37 15.41
N LEU A 226 0.93 22.22 15.62
CA LEU A 226 1.24 21.32 16.73
C LEU A 226 2.68 20.79 16.65
N HIS A 227 3.16 20.46 15.45
CA HIS A 227 4.53 20.03 15.22
C HIS A 227 5.53 21.11 15.62
N SER A 228 5.36 22.33 15.11
CA SER A 228 6.21 23.47 15.47
C SER A 228 6.20 23.77 16.97
N LEU A 229 5.02 23.75 17.61
CA LEU A 229 4.89 23.94 19.06
C LEU A 229 5.57 22.83 19.87
N LEU A 230 5.61 21.59 19.38
CA LEU A 230 6.33 20.49 20.01
C LEU A 230 7.84 20.66 19.90
N GLU A 231 8.33 21.06 18.71
CA GLU A 231 9.76 21.31 18.47
C GLU A 231 10.27 22.51 19.26
N GLY A 232 9.47 23.57 19.35
CA GLY A 232 9.75 24.74 20.18
C GLY A 232 9.57 24.51 21.68
N HIS A 233 9.25 23.28 22.12
CA HIS A 233 9.00 22.92 23.52
C HIS A 233 7.90 23.74 24.23
N PHE A 234 6.95 24.32 23.49
CA PHE A 234 5.79 25.01 24.06
C PHE A 234 4.75 24.04 24.61
N ILE A 235 4.67 22.84 24.02
CA ILE A 235 3.73 21.78 24.40
C ILE A 235 4.43 20.44 24.52
N LYS A 236 3.81 19.49 25.23
CA LYS A 236 4.24 18.10 25.34
C LYS A 236 3.07 17.13 25.13
N LYS A 237 3.37 15.91 24.71
CA LYS A 237 2.40 14.80 24.61
C LYS A 237 2.16 14.20 25.99
N ILE A 238 0.90 13.99 26.37
CA ILE A 238 0.56 13.44 27.68
C ILE A 238 -0.23 12.12 27.62
N ALA A 239 -1.12 11.95 26.64
CA ALA A 239 -1.94 10.76 26.54
C ALA A 239 -2.38 10.49 25.10
N THR A 240 -2.59 9.21 24.80
CA THR A 240 -3.36 8.76 23.63
C THR A 240 -4.71 8.30 24.14
N LYS A 241 -5.78 9.05 23.85
CA LYS A 241 -7.11 8.50 23.98
C LYS A 241 -7.22 7.43 22.90
N LYS A 242 -7.38 6.16 23.32
CA LYS A 242 -7.40 5.00 22.43
C LYS A 242 -8.72 4.96 21.67
N GLU A 243 -8.91 5.82 20.69
CA GLU A 243 -9.96 5.68 19.69
C GLU A 243 -9.41 4.92 18.47
N PRO A 244 -10.20 4.00 17.88
CA PRO A 244 -9.74 3.14 16.79
C PRO A 244 -9.55 3.98 15.51
N TYR A 245 -8.32 4.42 15.26
CA TYR A 245 -7.95 5.09 14.03
C TYR A 245 -7.87 4.08 12.87
N LEU A 246 -8.72 4.27 11.86
CA LEU A 246 -8.59 3.64 10.54
C LEU A 246 -7.27 4.13 9.94
N LYS A 247 -6.25 3.28 9.94
CA LYS A 247 -5.04 3.50 9.15
C LYS A 247 -5.48 3.80 7.71
N PRO A 248 -5.02 4.88 7.06
CA PRO A 248 -5.20 5.00 5.62
C PRO A 248 -4.63 3.71 5.00
N PRO A 249 -5.35 3.06 4.06
CA PRO A 249 -4.87 1.84 3.46
C PRO A 249 -3.58 2.20 2.70
N ILE A 250 -2.44 1.95 3.34
CA ILE A 250 -1.16 1.88 2.64
C ILE A 250 -1.32 0.66 1.75
N LYS A 251 -1.77 0.89 0.51
CA LYS A 251 -1.78 -0.12 -0.56
C LYS A 251 -0.32 -0.41 -0.90
N LYS A 252 0.38 -1.13 -0.03
CA LYS A 252 1.63 -1.78 -0.41
C LYS A 252 1.20 -2.82 -1.43
N ASN A 253 1.49 -2.59 -2.71
CA ASN A 253 1.31 -3.57 -3.77
C ASN A 253 2.26 -4.76 -3.52
N CYS A 254 1.98 -5.58 -2.50
CA CYS A 254 2.71 -6.81 -2.22
C CYS A 254 2.76 -7.71 -3.45
N TRP A 255 1.75 -7.64 -4.31
CA TRP A 255 1.70 -8.32 -5.60
C TRP A 255 2.87 -7.96 -6.53
N GLN A 256 3.40 -6.73 -6.50
CA GLN A 256 4.58 -6.37 -7.29
C GLN A 256 5.84 -7.10 -6.78
N TYR A 257 6.04 -7.16 -5.45
CA TYR A 257 7.16 -7.90 -4.86
C TYR A 257 7.05 -9.43 -5.04
N VAL A 258 5.83 -9.96 -4.97
CA VAL A 258 5.55 -11.38 -5.26
C VAL A 258 5.85 -11.67 -6.74
N PHE A 259 5.50 -10.77 -7.67
CA PHE A 259 5.87 -10.90 -9.08
C PHE A 259 7.38 -10.88 -9.29
N TYR A 260 8.12 -9.95 -8.68
CA TYR A 260 9.58 -9.89 -8.80
C TYR A 260 10.30 -11.11 -8.22
N GLY A 261 9.72 -11.77 -7.21
CA GLY A 261 10.29 -12.98 -6.62
C GLY A 261 9.94 -14.28 -7.35
N ILE A 262 8.68 -14.47 -7.74
CA ILE A 262 8.19 -15.73 -8.31
C ILE A 262 8.53 -15.85 -9.81
N PHE A 263 8.48 -14.75 -10.56
CA PHE A 263 8.71 -14.74 -12.00
C PHE A 263 10.10 -15.31 -12.43
N PRO A 264 11.24 -14.95 -11.79
CA PRO A 264 12.53 -15.54 -12.16
C PRO A 264 12.61 -17.05 -11.84
N ILE A 265 11.97 -17.51 -10.76
CA ILE A 265 11.93 -18.94 -10.40
C ILE A 265 11.16 -19.73 -11.46
N LEU A 266 10.03 -19.18 -11.92
CA LEU A 266 9.20 -19.80 -12.94
C LEU A 266 9.91 -19.85 -14.30
N ILE A 267 10.69 -18.82 -14.64
CA ILE A 267 11.56 -18.82 -15.84
C ILE A 267 12.62 -19.91 -15.75
N VAL A 268 13.29 -20.06 -14.60
CA VAL A 268 14.31 -21.10 -14.41
C VAL A 268 13.71 -22.50 -14.51
N LEU A 269 12.56 -22.73 -13.88
CA LEU A 269 11.82 -24.00 -13.98
C LEU A 269 11.37 -24.29 -15.42
N LEU A 270 10.88 -23.27 -16.12
CA LEU A 270 10.49 -23.38 -17.53
C LEU A 270 11.70 -23.73 -18.41
N MET A 271 12.85 -23.08 -18.19
CA MET A 271 14.10 -23.42 -18.91
C MET A 271 14.58 -24.84 -18.61
N LEU A 272 14.48 -25.31 -17.37
CA LEU A 272 14.81 -26.69 -16.97
C LEU A 272 13.88 -27.71 -17.63
N TRP A 273 12.57 -27.44 -17.61
CA TRP A 273 11.58 -28.29 -18.24
C TRP A 273 11.73 -28.32 -19.77
N LEU A 274 11.98 -27.16 -20.38
CA LEU A 274 12.23 -27.02 -21.81
C LEU A 274 13.51 -27.77 -22.22
N ARG A 275 14.57 -27.69 -21.40
CA ARG A 275 15.80 -28.49 -21.61
C ARG A 275 15.49 -29.99 -21.57
N LEU A 276 14.69 -30.44 -20.60
CA LEU A 276 14.29 -31.85 -20.46
C LEU A 276 13.45 -32.34 -21.66
N LEU A 277 12.60 -31.47 -22.21
CA LEU A 277 11.76 -31.80 -23.36
C LEU A 277 12.54 -31.88 -24.68
N LEU A 278 13.59 -31.08 -24.84
CA LEU A 278 14.34 -30.92 -26.10
C LEU A 278 15.63 -31.73 -26.19
N SER A 279 16.12 -32.35 -25.11
CA SER A 279 17.32 -33.21 -25.15
C SER A 279 16.98 -34.71 -25.01
N PRO A 280 17.23 -35.56 -26.03
CA PRO A 280 17.13 -37.02 -25.90
C PRO A 280 18.40 -37.65 -25.27
N SER A 281 19.32 -36.86 -24.71
CA SER A 281 20.69 -37.31 -24.38
C SER A 281 20.85 -38.06 -23.05
N LEU A 282 19.81 -38.18 -22.22
CA LEU A 282 19.91 -38.92 -20.95
C LEU A 282 20.01 -40.45 -21.13
N SER A 283 19.59 -41.00 -22.29
CA SER A 283 19.71 -42.43 -22.55
C SER A 283 21.12 -42.86 -22.95
N ASP A 284 21.86 -42.03 -23.70
CA ASP A 284 23.19 -42.37 -24.22
C ASP A 284 24.28 -42.29 -23.14
N ASP A 285 24.15 -41.36 -22.19
CA ASP A 285 25.07 -41.24 -21.05
C ASP A 285 24.96 -42.44 -20.09
N ILE A 286 23.75 -42.99 -19.89
CA ILE A 286 23.53 -44.16 -19.04
C ILE A 286 24.09 -45.44 -19.70
N ALA A 287 23.95 -45.59 -21.01
CA ALA A 287 24.49 -46.74 -21.74
C ALA A 287 26.02 -46.78 -21.71
N SER A 288 26.67 -45.61 -21.83
CA SER A 288 28.12 -45.48 -21.71
C SER A 288 28.62 -45.83 -20.31
N TYR A 289 27.88 -45.43 -19.26
CA TYR A 289 28.26 -45.74 -17.87
C TYR A 289 28.18 -47.24 -17.55
N LYS A 290 27.15 -47.94 -18.06
CA LYS A 290 27.00 -49.41 -17.89
C LYS A 290 28.16 -50.19 -18.52
N LYS A 291 28.61 -49.75 -19.71
CA LYS A 291 29.68 -50.44 -20.46
C LYS A 291 31.04 -50.35 -19.77
N VAL A 292 31.36 -49.21 -19.17
CA VAL A 292 32.63 -49.00 -18.44
C VAL A 292 32.65 -49.84 -17.16
N PHE A 293 31.56 -49.84 -16.39
CA PHE A 293 31.49 -50.57 -15.13
C PHE A 293 31.59 -52.09 -15.31
N ALA A 294 30.93 -52.62 -16.35
CA ALA A 294 30.97 -54.03 -16.69
C ALA A 294 32.38 -54.53 -17.06
N LYS A 295 33.16 -53.71 -17.77
CA LYS A 295 34.54 -54.05 -18.13
C LYS A 295 35.43 -54.16 -16.88
N THR A 296 35.23 -53.28 -15.91
CA THR A 296 35.96 -53.31 -14.64
C THR A 296 35.56 -54.53 -13.79
N GLN A 297 34.28 -54.87 -13.71
CA GLN A 297 33.80 -56.06 -12.99
C GLN A 297 34.34 -57.35 -13.62
N PHE A 298 34.27 -57.47 -14.95
CA PHE A 298 34.81 -58.64 -15.67
C PHE A 298 36.30 -58.86 -15.37
N GLN A 299 37.10 -57.79 -15.38
CA GLN A 299 38.53 -57.89 -15.07
C GLN A 299 38.78 -58.27 -13.61
N LYS A 300 37.97 -57.78 -12.67
CA LYS A 300 38.08 -58.18 -11.25
C LYS A 300 37.80 -59.67 -11.06
N ILE A 301 36.75 -60.20 -11.70
CA ILE A 301 36.43 -61.64 -11.64
C ILE A 301 37.60 -62.45 -12.23
N LYS A 302 38.13 -62.04 -13.38
CA LYS A 302 39.27 -62.71 -14.02
C LYS A 302 40.51 -62.74 -13.13
N ASN A 303 40.83 -61.62 -12.49
CA ASN A 303 41.94 -61.53 -11.56
C ASN A 303 41.72 -62.41 -10.32
N ALA A 304 40.49 -62.44 -9.78
CA ALA A 304 40.15 -63.27 -8.63
C ALA A 304 40.22 -64.77 -8.93
N LEU A 305 39.79 -65.19 -10.13
CA LEU A 305 39.96 -66.57 -10.60
C LEU A 305 41.43 -66.98 -10.62
N ASN A 306 42.30 -66.10 -11.11
CA ASN A 306 43.74 -66.37 -11.14
C ASN A 306 44.33 -66.46 -9.73
N VAL A 307 43.93 -65.58 -8.82
CA VAL A 307 44.38 -65.64 -7.42
C VAL A 307 43.88 -66.92 -6.74
N TYR A 308 42.65 -67.35 -7.02
CA TYR A 308 42.11 -68.60 -6.49
C TYR A 308 42.90 -69.82 -6.98
N PHE A 309 43.23 -69.87 -8.28
CA PHE A 309 44.05 -70.91 -8.88
C PHE A 309 45.46 -70.96 -8.27
N LEU A 310 46.11 -69.80 -8.10
CA LEU A 310 47.44 -69.73 -7.47
C LEU A 310 47.44 -70.26 -6.03
N LYS A 311 46.34 -70.09 -5.31
CA LYS A 311 46.22 -70.50 -3.90
C LYS A 311 45.88 -71.97 -3.72
N THR A 312 45.06 -72.54 -4.60
CA THR A 312 44.49 -73.89 -4.44
C THR A 312 44.97 -74.90 -5.49
N GLY A 313 45.64 -74.42 -6.54
CA GLY A 313 46.12 -75.22 -7.67
C GLY A 313 45.05 -75.55 -8.71
N ASN A 314 43.77 -75.19 -8.49
CA ASN A 314 42.66 -75.44 -9.40
C ASN A 314 41.71 -74.22 -9.46
N TYR A 315 40.96 -74.07 -10.54
CA TYR A 315 39.92 -73.05 -10.65
C TYR A 315 38.65 -73.48 -9.88
N PRO A 316 37.84 -72.52 -9.39
CA PRO A 316 36.64 -72.85 -8.60
C PRO A 316 35.57 -73.52 -9.47
N VAL A 317 34.66 -74.27 -8.83
CA VAL A 317 33.54 -74.91 -9.54
C VAL A 317 32.45 -73.89 -9.87
N SER A 318 32.25 -72.88 -9.02
CA SER A 318 31.36 -71.75 -9.28
C SER A 318 31.98 -70.39 -8.93
N LEU A 319 31.49 -69.32 -9.56
CA LEU A 319 31.96 -67.96 -9.24
C LEU A 319 31.62 -67.53 -7.81
N GLU A 320 30.57 -68.10 -7.19
CA GLU A 320 30.25 -67.87 -5.79
C GLU A 320 31.36 -68.33 -4.84
N ASP A 321 32.17 -69.30 -5.23
CA ASP A 321 33.32 -69.76 -4.42
C ASP A 321 34.38 -68.66 -4.25
N LEU A 322 34.49 -67.75 -5.23
CA LEU A 322 35.36 -66.57 -5.14
C LEU A 322 34.85 -65.57 -4.09
N VAL A 323 33.54 -65.49 -3.90
CA VAL A 323 32.92 -64.65 -2.85
C VAL A 323 33.13 -65.28 -1.49
N TYR A 324 32.93 -66.60 -1.36
CA TYR A 324 33.20 -67.32 -0.10
C TYR A 324 34.68 -67.27 0.29
N ALA A 325 35.58 -67.32 -0.68
CA ALA A 325 37.01 -67.13 -0.45
C ALA A 325 37.40 -65.67 -0.13
N GLY A 326 36.43 -64.74 -0.17
CA GLY A 326 36.63 -63.32 0.13
C GLY A 326 37.40 -62.55 -0.94
N LEU A 327 37.55 -63.11 -2.15
CA LEU A 327 38.35 -62.50 -3.23
C LEU A 327 37.59 -61.42 -3.99
N ILE A 328 36.25 -61.53 -4.04
CA ILE A 328 35.35 -60.54 -4.66
C ILE A 328 34.05 -60.42 -3.87
N LYS A 329 33.32 -59.32 -4.06
CA LYS A 329 32.02 -59.12 -3.43
C LYS A 329 30.91 -59.76 -4.26
N LYS A 330 29.79 -60.11 -3.61
CA LYS A 330 28.61 -60.68 -4.29
C LYS A 330 28.08 -59.78 -5.41
N ASP A 331 28.13 -58.47 -5.22
CA ASP A 331 27.64 -57.48 -6.19
C ASP A 331 28.52 -57.41 -7.46
N ASP A 332 29.78 -57.85 -7.38
CA ASP A 332 30.68 -57.89 -8.54
C ASP A 332 30.35 -59.07 -9.48
N LEU A 333 29.54 -60.05 -9.04
CA LEU A 333 29.12 -61.20 -9.86
C LEU A 333 27.93 -60.90 -10.80
N THR A 334 27.35 -59.71 -10.69
CA THR A 334 26.18 -59.29 -11.49
C THR A 334 26.50 -58.06 -12.32
N TYR A 335 26.14 -58.13 -13.61
CA TYR A 335 26.20 -57.01 -14.53
C TYR A 335 25.26 -55.87 -14.10
N PRO A 336 25.57 -54.59 -14.41
CA PRO A 336 24.68 -53.45 -14.16
C PRO A 336 23.32 -53.57 -14.88
N GLY A 337 22.34 -54.15 -14.18
CA GLY A 337 21.06 -54.59 -14.76
C GLY A 337 20.54 -55.92 -14.20
N GLY A 338 21.33 -56.61 -13.36
CA GLY A 338 20.89 -57.77 -12.57
C GLY A 338 21.18 -59.15 -13.19
N VAL A 339 21.86 -59.21 -14.33
CA VAL A 339 22.21 -60.48 -15.01
C VAL A 339 23.55 -61.00 -14.49
N LYS A 340 23.65 -62.29 -14.13
CA LYS A 340 24.90 -62.91 -13.65
C LYS A 340 25.86 -63.20 -14.80
N TYR A 341 27.17 -63.11 -14.53
CA TYR A 341 28.20 -63.54 -15.49
C TYR A 341 28.20 -65.07 -15.64
N GLY A 342 28.30 -65.54 -16.88
CA GLY A 342 28.38 -66.98 -17.21
C GLY A 342 29.79 -67.52 -16.99
N TYR A 343 29.94 -68.62 -16.26
CA TYR A 343 31.21 -69.27 -15.99
C TYR A 343 31.10 -70.78 -16.17
N HIS A 344 32.03 -71.36 -16.92
CA HIS A 344 32.10 -72.80 -17.15
C HIS A 344 33.54 -73.28 -17.03
N LEU A 345 33.74 -74.33 -16.24
CA LEU A 345 35.02 -75.03 -16.13
C LEU A 345 35.14 -76.03 -17.28
N GLN A 346 36.29 -76.03 -17.97
CA GLN A 346 36.55 -76.92 -19.10
C GLN A 346 37.22 -78.22 -18.61
N ALA A 347 36.99 -79.32 -19.34
CA ALA A 347 37.49 -80.64 -18.96
C ALA A 347 39.03 -80.76 -19.02
N ASP A 348 39.71 -79.80 -19.65
CA ASP A 348 41.17 -79.67 -19.72
C ASP A 348 41.78 -78.93 -18.52
N GLY A 349 40.97 -78.51 -17.55
CA GLY A 349 41.40 -77.75 -16.37
C GLY A 349 41.43 -76.22 -16.58
N GLY A 350 41.05 -75.73 -17.76
CA GLY A 350 40.86 -74.31 -18.03
C GLY A 350 39.47 -73.79 -17.61
N TYR A 351 39.24 -72.48 -17.76
CA TYR A 351 37.92 -71.88 -17.57
C TYR A 351 37.53 -70.97 -18.74
N ARG A 352 36.21 -70.87 -18.98
CA ARG A 352 35.62 -69.90 -19.89
C ARG A 352 34.67 -68.99 -19.11
N LEU A 353 34.95 -67.69 -19.17
CA LEU A 353 34.10 -66.63 -18.63
C LEU A 353 33.45 -65.90 -19.81
N GLU A 354 32.12 -65.85 -19.83
CA GLU A 354 31.36 -65.20 -20.89
C GLU A 354 31.15 -63.72 -20.55
N ASP A 355 31.39 -62.85 -21.54
CA ASP A 355 30.98 -61.45 -21.47
C ASP A 355 29.45 -61.38 -21.46
N ALA A 356 28.89 -60.37 -20.78
CA ALA A 356 27.45 -60.22 -20.57
C ALA A 356 26.64 -60.34 -21.88
N PRO A 357 25.43 -60.94 -21.86
CA PRO A 357 24.57 -60.99 -23.04
C PRO A 357 24.29 -59.55 -23.49
N LEU A 358 24.59 -59.26 -24.77
CA LEU A 358 24.36 -57.95 -25.39
C LEU A 358 22.90 -57.50 -25.29
#